data_AF-A0A392R4S8-F1
#
_entry.id   AF-A0A392R4S8-F1
#
_cell.length_a   1.000
_cell.length_b   1.000
_cell.length_c   1.000
_cell.angle_alpha   90.00
_cell.angle_beta   90.00
_cell.angle_gamma   90.00
#
_symmetry.space_group_name_H-M   'P 1'
#
loop_
_entity.id
_entity.type
_entity.pdbx_description
1 polymer ?
#
loop_
_entity_poly.entity_id
_entity_poly.type
_entity_poly.pdbx_seq_one_letter_code
_entity_poly.pdbx_strand_id
1 'polypeptide(L)'
;MGSNQAAVSFLTNLARAAFGLGAAATALNSSLYTVDGGQRAVLFDRFRGILDQSIGEGTHFLIPWVQKPYIFDIKTRPHTFSSISGTKDLQMVNLTLRVLSRPDTENLPTIVQNLGLEYDEKVLPSIGNEVLKSVVAQF
;
A
#
# COMPACT_ATOMS: atom_id res chain seq x y z
N MET A 1 -55.70 22.22 16.00
CA MET A 1 -54.41 21.88 16.66
C MET A 1 -53.83 20.51 16.27
N GLY A 2 -54.56 19.61 15.60
CA GLY A 2 -54.05 18.26 15.23
C GLY A 2 -53.20 18.18 13.95
N SER A 3 -53.28 19.15 13.02
CA SER A 3 -52.56 19.10 11.74
C SER A 3 -51.04 19.31 11.87
N ASN A 4 -50.60 20.19 12.79
CA ASN A 4 -49.17 20.43 13.02
C ASN A 4 -48.46 19.24 13.67
N GLN A 5 -49.12 18.46 14.53
CA GLN A 5 -48.51 17.27 15.14
C GLN A 5 -48.34 16.12 14.14
N ALA A 6 -49.30 15.96 13.20
CA ALA A 6 -49.18 15.00 12.10
C ALA A 6 -48.06 15.37 11.12
N ALA A 7 -47.90 16.67 10.80
CA ALA A 7 -46.80 17.14 9.96
C ALA A 7 -45.43 16.95 10.63
N VAL A 8 -45.31 17.26 11.93
CA VAL A 8 -44.05 17.12 12.69
C VAL A 8 -43.64 15.66 12.84
N SER A 9 -44.59 14.74 13.08
CA SER A 9 -44.31 13.31 13.16
C SER A 9 -43.92 12.70 11.81
N PHE A 10 -44.54 13.14 10.71
CA PHE A 10 -44.13 12.77 9.35
C PHE A 10 -42.70 13.23 9.03
N LEU A 11 -42.37 14.49 9.34
CA LEU A 11 -41.01 15.02 9.14
C LEU A 11 -39.98 14.29 10.00
N THR A 12 -40.31 13.92 11.24
CA THR A 12 -39.41 13.17 12.12
C THR A 12 -39.14 11.76 11.60
N ASN A 13 -40.17 11.07 11.09
CA ASN A 13 -40.02 9.75 10.49
C ASN A 13 -39.22 9.81 9.18
N LEU A 14 -39.46 10.83 8.35
CA LEU A 14 -38.68 11.09 7.14
C LEU A 14 -37.22 11.40 7.47
N ALA A 15 -36.95 12.21 8.50
CA ALA A 15 -35.59 12.51 8.95
C ALA A 15 -34.87 11.26 9.46
N ARG A 16 -35.55 10.38 10.21
CA ARG A 16 -34.98 9.09 10.65
C ARG A 16 -34.69 8.17 9.47
N ALA A 17 -35.60 8.08 8.51
CA ALA A 17 -35.39 7.28 7.29
C ALA A 17 -34.22 7.83 6.45
N ALA A 18 -34.14 9.14 6.26
CA ALA A 18 -33.06 9.80 5.55
C ALA A 18 -31.71 9.60 6.26
N PHE A 19 -31.68 9.69 7.58
CA PHE A 19 -30.47 9.45 8.37
C PHE A 19 -30.03 7.98 8.27
N GLY A 20 -30.97 7.03 8.40
CA GLY A 20 -30.67 5.60 8.27
C GLY A 20 -30.14 5.23 6.88
N LEU A 21 -30.76 5.73 5.83
CA LEU A 21 -30.29 5.55 4.45
C LEU A 21 -28.94 6.21 4.19
N GLY A 22 -28.75 7.43 4.71
CA GLY A 22 -27.48 8.15 4.62
C GLY A 22 -26.34 7.39 5.29
N ALA A 23 -26.56 6.90 6.52
CA ALA A 23 -25.57 6.11 7.26
C ALA A 23 -25.26 4.77 6.58
N ALA A 24 -26.28 4.09 6.02
CA ALA A 24 -26.07 2.86 5.29
C ALA A 24 -25.28 3.09 3.98
N ALA A 25 -25.61 4.13 3.23
CA ALA A 25 -24.91 4.47 1.99
C ALA A 25 -23.44 4.83 2.24
N THR A 26 -23.15 5.60 3.30
CA THR A 26 -21.75 5.93 3.66
C THR A 26 -20.97 4.72 4.14
N ALA A 27 -21.61 3.83 4.92
CA ALA A 27 -21.00 2.57 5.33
C ALA A 27 -20.65 1.70 4.11
N LEU A 28 -21.58 1.51 3.17
CA LEU A 28 -21.32 0.74 1.95
C LEU A 28 -20.20 1.35 1.10
N ASN A 29 -20.23 2.67 0.89
CA ASN A 29 -19.21 3.35 0.11
C ASN A 29 -17.81 3.25 0.75
N SER A 30 -17.72 3.36 2.07
CA SER A 30 -16.45 3.23 2.79
C SER A 30 -15.94 1.80 2.89
N SER A 31 -16.80 0.80 2.64
CA SER A 31 -16.44 -0.62 2.68
C SER A 31 -15.90 -1.14 1.35
N LEU A 32 -15.97 -0.35 0.27
CA LEU A 32 -15.55 -0.77 -1.07
C LEU A 32 -14.21 -0.13 -1.43
N TYR A 33 -13.31 -0.95 -1.98
CA TYR A 33 -12.08 -0.47 -2.60
C TYR A 33 -11.79 -1.26 -3.87
N THR A 34 -11.09 -0.64 -4.82
CA THR A 34 -10.72 -1.27 -6.08
C THR A 34 -9.20 -1.35 -6.20
N VAL A 35 -8.72 -2.45 -6.74
CA VAL A 35 -7.31 -2.68 -7.08
C VAL A 35 -7.20 -2.73 -8.59
N ASP A 36 -6.36 -1.84 -9.15
CA ASP A 36 -6.19 -1.75 -10.60
C ASP A 36 -5.29 -2.87 -11.14
N GLY A 37 -5.40 -3.10 -12.44
CA GLY A 37 -4.55 -4.05 -13.16
C GLY A 37 -3.06 -3.68 -13.05
N GLY A 38 -2.24 -4.66 -12.66
CA GLY A 38 -0.82 -4.45 -12.38
C GLY A 38 -0.53 -3.86 -11.00
N GLN A 39 -1.51 -3.87 -10.09
CA GLN A 39 -1.33 -3.62 -8.66
C GLN A 39 -1.75 -4.85 -7.84
N ARG A 40 -1.29 -4.90 -6.58
CA ARG A 40 -1.72 -5.86 -5.56
C ARG A 40 -1.99 -5.10 -4.28
N ALA A 41 -3.06 -5.47 -3.56
CA ALA A 41 -3.34 -4.89 -2.25
C ALA A 41 -2.88 -5.84 -1.14
N VAL A 42 -2.30 -5.27 -0.09
CA VAL A 42 -2.06 -5.92 1.19
C VAL A 42 -3.00 -5.29 2.20
N LEU A 43 -3.82 -6.11 2.86
CA LEU A 43 -4.79 -5.60 3.83
C LEU A 43 -4.14 -5.55 5.22
N PHE A 44 -4.22 -4.39 5.84
CA PHE A 44 -3.88 -4.21 7.25
C PHE A 44 -5.13 -4.18 8.09
N ASP A 45 -5.20 -5.08 9.06
CA ASP A 45 -6.23 -5.15 10.08
C ASP A 45 -5.68 -4.54 11.38
N ARG A 46 -6.43 -3.64 12.00
CA ARG A 46 -6.04 -2.98 13.24
C ARG A 46 -5.84 -3.94 14.42
N PHE A 47 -6.47 -5.10 14.40
CA PHE A 47 -6.35 -6.11 15.47
C PHE A 47 -5.34 -7.21 15.17
N ARG A 48 -5.26 -7.64 13.90
CA ARG A 48 -4.40 -8.77 13.49
C ARG A 48 -3.09 -8.35 12.82
N GLY A 49 -2.97 -7.07 12.45
CA GLY A 49 -1.86 -6.58 11.65
C GLY A 49 -2.06 -6.88 10.16
N ILE A 50 -0.96 -7.11 9.45
CA ILE A 50 -0.98 -7.42 8.01
C ILE A 50 -1.55 -8.83 7.79
N LEU A 51 -2.50 -8.97 6.87
CA LEU A 51 -3.02 -10.27 6.47
C LEU A 51 -2.03 -10.99 5.54
N ASP A 52 -1.91 -12.31 5.70
CA ASP A 52 -0.92 -13.14 5.00
C ASP A 52 -1.15 -13.27 3.49
N GLN A 53 -2.33 -12.89 2.99
CA GLN A 53 -2.70 -13.02 1.59
C GLN A 53 -2.72 -11.67 0.88
N SER A 54 -2.05 -11.60 -0.27
CA SER A 54 -2.17 -10.46 -1.19
C SER A 54 -3.44 -10.57 -2.02
N ILE A 55 -4.17 -9.47 -2.11
CA ILE A 55 -5.42 -9.35 -2.84
C ILE A 55 -5.12 -8.90 -4.28
N GLY A 56 -5.71 -9.60 -5.24
CA GLY A 56 -5.57 -9.36 -6.68
C GLY A 56 -6.31 -8.13 -7.18
N GLU A 57 -6.35 -7.98 -8.50
CA GLU A 57 -7.11 -6.95 -9.19
C GLU A 57 -8.63 -7.12 -8.99
N GLY A 58 -9.37 -6.01 -9.02
CA GLY A 58 -10.82 -5.98 -8.88
C GLY A 58 -11.33 -5.22 -7.66
N THR A 59 -12.66 -5.17 -7.52
CA THR A 59 -13.34 -4.51 -6.41
C THR A 59 -13.54 -5.48 -5.26
N HIS A 60 -13.08 -5.07 -4.08
CA HIS A 60 -13.04 -5.87 -2.87
C HIS A 60 -13.74 -5.13 -1.73
N PHE A 61 -14.15 -5.90 -0.73
CA PHE A 61 -14.76 -5.37 0.49
C PHE A 61 -13.75 -5.31 1.62
N LEU A 62 -13.79 -4.24 2.40
CA LEU A 62 -13.07 -4.06 3.64
C LEU A 62 -14.05 -3.67 4.75
N ILE A 63 -13.68 -3.97 5.99
CA ILE A 63 -14.42 -3.48 7.16
C ILE A 63 -13.95 -2.04 7.44
N PRO A 64 -14.80 -1.02 7.26
CA PRO A 64 -14.39 0.36 7.46
C PRO A 64 -13.92 0.55 8.91
N TRP A 65 -12.94 1.43 9.12
CA TRP A 65 -12.29 1.73 10.42
C TRP A 65 -11.36 0.65 10.98
N VAL A 66 -11.61 -0.63 10.69
CA VAL A 66 -10.79 -1.75 11.16
C VAL A 66 -9.70 -2.11 10.16
N GLN A 67 -10.04 -2.13 8.88
CA GLN A 67 -9.15 -2.58 7.82
C GLN A 67 -8.73 -1.41 6.92
N LYS A 68 -7.48 -1.45 6.47
CA LYS A 68 -6.89 -0.47 5.55
C LYS A 68 -6.14 -1.19 4.43
N PRO A 69 -6.50 -0.98 3.16
CA PRO A 69 -5.78 -1.56 2.04
C PRO A 69 -4.53 -0.72 1.74
N TYR A 70 -3.40 -1.38 1.61
CA TYR A 70 -2.17 -0.82 1.06
C TYR A 70 -1.98 -1.34 -0.36
N ILE A 71 -2.10 -0.46 -1.34
CA ILE A 71 -2.03 -0.82 -2.75
C ILE A 71 -0.59 -0.64 -3.23
N PHE A 72 0.00 -1.69 -3.76
CA PHE A 72 1.36 -1.72 -4.28
C PHE A 72 1.36 -1.93 -5.79
N ASP A 73 2.26 -1.23 -6.47
CA ASP A 73 2.56 -1.50 -7.87
C ASP A 73 3.50 -2.71 -7.97
N ILE A 74 3.10 -3.69 -8.79
CA ILE A 74 3.85 -4.92 -9.02
C ILE A 74 4.62 -4.91 -10.35
N LYS A 75 4.61 -3.76 -11.03
CA LYS A 75 5.36 -3.54 -12.26
C LYS A 75 6.84 -3.31 -11.96
N THR A 76 7.66 -3.65 -12.93
CA THR A 76 9.11 -3.41 -12.87
C THR A 76 9.39 -1.90 -12.89
N ARG A 77 10.04 -1.40 -11.84
CA ARG A 77 10.46 0.00 -11.73
C ARG A 77 12.00 0.11 -11.75
N PRO A 78 12.56 1.11 -12.47
CA PRO A 78 13.98 1.40 -12.42
C PRO A 78 14.33 2.14 -11.14
N HIS A 79 15.41 1.75 -10.47
CA HIS A 79 15.99 2.46 -9.34
C HIS A 79 17.46 2.74 -9.63
N THR A 80 17.83 4.01 -9.54
CA THR A 80 19.20 4.45 -9.81
C THR A 80 19.83 4.93 -8.53
N PHE A 81 21.03 4.45 -8.23
CA PHE A 81 21.85 4.94 -7.12
C PHE A 81 23.30 5.08 -7.56
N SER A 82 23.97 6.10 -7.01
CA SER A 82 25.38 6.38 -7.26
C SER A 82 26.19 6.10 -6.02
N SER A 83 27.35 5.46 -6.19
CA SER A 83 28.26 5.13 -5.09
C SER A 83 29.69 5.44 -5.49
N ILE A 84 30.45 5.99 -4.53
CA ILE A 84 31.90 6.17 -4.66
C ILE A 84 32.54 4.91 -4.05
N SER A 85 33.31 4.18 -4.86
CA SER A 85 33.96 2.92 -4.46
C SER A 85 35.46 2.93 -4.75
N GLY A 86 36.24 2.25 -3.92
CA GLY A 86 37.67 2.06 -4.15
C GLY A 86 37.92 0.80 -4.98
N THR A 87 38.74 0.92 -6.02
CA THR A 87 39.22 -0.22 -6.82
C THR A 87 40.32 -1.00 -6.07
N LYS A 88 40.72 -2.15 -6.60
CA LYS A 88 41.85 -2.94 -6.11
C LYS A 88 43.16 -2.13 -6.05
N ASP A 89 43.33 -1.20 -6.99
CA ASP A 89 44.49 -0.30 -7.07
C ASP A 89 44.35 0.95 -6.17
N LEU A 90 43.38 0.95 -5.24
CA LEU A 90 43.08 2.04 -4.32
C LEU A 90 42.67 3.35 -5.00
N GLN A 91 42.17 3.26 -6.25
CA GLN A 91 41.63 4.43 -6.94
C GLN A 91 40.15 4.60 -6.60
N MET A 92 39.75 5.83 -6.27
CA MET A 92 38.35 6.14 -5.99
C MET A 92 37.61 6.40 -7.30
N VAL A 93 36.60 5.58 -7.59
CA VAL A 93 35.74 5.70 -8.77
C VAL A 93 34.31 6.02 -8.36
N ASN A 94 33.65 6.91 -9.12
CA ASN A 94 32.23 7.20 -8.94
C ASN A 94 31.43 6.42 -9.99
N LEU A 95 30.55 5.54 -9.54
CA LEU A 95 29.76 4.65 -10.37
C LEU A 95 28.27 4.89 -10.12
N THR A 96 27.48 4.84 -11.18
CA THR A 96 26.01 4.90 -11.11
C THR A 96 25.43 3.59 -11.60
N LEU A 97 24.67 2.91 -10.75
CA LEU A 97 23.98 1.67 -11.08
C LEU A 97 22.49 1.93 -11.22
N ARG A 98 21.89 1.36 -12.28
CA ARG A 98 20.43 1.29 -12.45
C ARG A 98 19.98 -0.15 -12.33
N VAL A 99 19.14 -0.43 -11.34
CA VAL A 99 18.55 -1.74 -11.08
C VAL A 99 17.07 -1.69 -11.44
N LEU A 100 16.62 -2.62 -12.28
CA LEU A 100 15.20 -2.85 -12.54
C LEU A 100 14.70 -3.88 -11.52
N SER A 101 13.70 -3.53 -10.72
CA SER A 101 13.17 -4.41 -9.68
C SER A 101 11.64 -4.41 -9.67
N ARG A 102 11.07 -5.52 -9.21
CA ARG A 102 9.63 -5.67 -8.93
C ARG A 102 9.47 -6.54 -7.68
N PRO A 103 8.46 -6.30 -6.83
CA PRO A 103 8.18 -7.16 -5.70
C PRO A 103 7.68 -8.52 -6.16
N ASP A 104 7.92 -9.53 -5.33
CA ASP A 104 7.23 -10.81 -5.44
C ASP A 104 5.79 -10.66 -4.90
N THR A 105 4.81 -11.06 -5.70
CA THR A 105 3.39 -10.88 -5.41
C THR A 105 2.87 -11.81 -4.34
N GLU A 106 3.46 -13.01 -4.22
CA GLU A 106 3.04 -14.01 -3.22
C GLU A 106 3.53 -13.62 -1.83
N ASN A 107 4.78 -13.15 -1.75
CA ASN A 107 5.42 -12.75 -0.50
C ASN A 107 5.26 -11.27 -0.14
N LEU A 108 4.41 -10.53 -0.88
CA LEU A 108 4.19 -9.10 -0.65
C LEU A 108 3.78 -8.77 0.81
N PRO A 109 2.89 -9.54 1.47
CA PRO A 109 2.55 -9.29 2.87
C PRO A 109 3.75 -9.41 3.81
N THR A 110 4.58 -10.45 3.61
CA THR A 110 5.80 -10.69 4.39
C THR A 110 6.83 -9.58 4.18
N ILE A 111 6.99 -9.09 2.93
CA ILE A 111 7.85 -7.95 2.61
C ILE A 111 7.41 -6.73 3.41
N VAL A 112 6.12 -6.39 3.38
CA VAL A 112 5.59 -5.21 4.05
C VAL A 112 5.67 -5.34 5.58
N GLN A 113 5.48 -6.54 6.12
CA GLN A 113 5.59 -6.79 7.55
C GLN A 113 7.01 -6.62 8.07
N ASN A 114 8.00 -7.10 7.31
CA ASN A 114 9.41 -7.08 7.75
C ASN A 114 10.14 -5.77 7.40
N LEU A 115 9.86 -5.19 6.24
CA LEU A 115 10.61 -4.05 5.69
C LEU A 115 9.80 -2.73 5.72
N GLY A 116 8.47 -2.83 5.85
CA GLY A 116 7.54 -1.71 5.79
C GLY A 116 7.04 -1.40 4.38
N LEU A 117 6.27 -0.32 4.25
CA LEU A 117 5.67 0.12 2.99
C LEU A 117 6.74 0.57 1.97
N GLU A 118 7.81 1.21 2.44
CA GLU A 118 8.95 1.73 1.66
C GLU A 118 10.10 0.70 1.63
N TYR A 119 9.79 -0.55 1.31
CA TYR A 119 10.78 -1.64 1.32
C TYR A 119 11.86 -1.44 0.25
N ASP A 120 11.49 -0.88 -0.90
CA ASP A 120 12.34 -0.68 -2.07
C ASP A 120 13.43 0.37 -1.79
N GLU A 121 13.05 1.51 -1.22
CA GLU A 121 13.98 2.60 -0.87
C GLU A 121 14.94 2.23 0.26
N LYS A 122 14.55 1.32 1.17
CA LYS A 122 15.40 0.90 2.29
C LYS A 122 16.40 -0.18 1.91
N VAL A 123 15.98 -1.16 1.11
CA VAL A 123 16.79 -2.35 0.83
C VAL A 123 17.68 -2.17 -0.39
N LEU A 124 17.17 -1.59 -1.47
CA LEU A 124 17.90 -1.57 -2.75
C LEU A 124 19.17 -0.71 -2.71
N PRO A 125 19.18 0.50 -2.11
CA PRO A 125 20.42 1.27 -1.96
C PRO A 125 21.41 0.61 -1.00
N SER A 126 20.93 -0.03 0.06
CA SER A 126 21.77 -0.69 1.06
C SER A 126 22.54 -1.85 0.44
N ILE A 127 21.82 -2.80 -0.18
CA ILE A 127 22.43 -3.96 -0.85
C ILE A 127 23.24 -3.51 -2.07
N GLY A 128 22.69 -2.58 -2.85
CA GLY A 128 23.33 -2.09 -4.07
C GLY A 128 24.70 -1.46 -3.81
N ASN A 129 24.80 -0.62 -2.78
CA ASN A 129 26.07 -0.02 -2.39
C ASN A 129 27.08 -1.04 -1.85
N GLU A 130 26.62 -2.02 -1.06
CA GLU A 130 27.48 -3.05 -0.50
C GLU A 130 28.04 -3.98 -1.58
N VAL A 131 27.17 -4.50 -2.45
CA VAL A 131 27.58 -5.36 -3.57
C VAL A 131 28.51 -4.60 -4.51
N LEU A 132 28.19 -3.35 -4.88
CA LEU A 132 29.02 -2.56 -5.78
C LEU A 132 30.42 -2.34 -5.20
N LYS A 133 30.54 -2.00 -3.92
CA LYS A 133 31.85 -1.87 -3.25
C LYS A 133 32.61 -3.19 -3.25
N SER A 134 31.94 -4.31 -2.95
CA SER A 134 32.57 -5.64 -2.90
C SER A 134 33.07 -6.13 -4.27
N VAL A 135 32.36 -5.78 -5.35
CA VAL A 135 32.73 -6.16 -6.72
C VAL A 135 33.85 -5.26 -7.21
N VAL A 136 33.75 -3.94 -7.02
CA VAL A 136 34.76 -2.99 -7.47
C VAL A 136 36.09 -3.21 -6.74
N ALA A 137 36.08 -3.60 -5.47
CA ALA A 137 37.32 -3.90 -4.73
C ALA A 137 38.09 -5.13 -5.28
N GLN A 138 37.45 -6.00 -6.06
CA GLN A 138 38.11 -7.18 -6.66
C GLN A 138 38.90 -6.84 -7.92
N PHE A 139 38.61 -5.69 -8.56
CA PHE A 139 39.17 -5.25 -9.83
C PHE A 139 39.93 -3.94 -9.69
#